data_AF-A0A2E5E329-F1
#
_entry.id   AF-A0A2E5E329-F1
#
_cell.length_a   1.000
_cell.length_b   1.000
_cell.length_c   1.000
_cell.angle_alpha   90.00
_cell.angle_beta   90.00
_cell.angle_gamma   90.00
#
_symmetry.space_group_name_H-M   'P 1'
#
loop_
_entity.id
_entity.type
_entity.pdbx_description
1 polymer ?
#
loop_
_entity_poly.entity_id
_entity_poly.type
_entity_poly.pdbx_seq_one_letter_code
_entity_poly.pdbx_strand_id
1 'polypeptide(L)'
;MSLAEQGTVACSSVSELFNYQPVEPEGGFELAISGDIAVVLELTEDDNWVSQHYHRQNGIWELEATRPAPYASSLIYAPFKRADISGDLTIVRPDYMSPGGFAIYNRDGGNWTLEASSDDGSGGEYGLSASISGDVAALGNTLQSDGQAIIYRRSSKGVWSQEAIVSPPSEDAVFFGVDVAVDGDNLLVATLAGGVYAYQFDGANWTYQQHLTHPLVKALGTSVDLDGNVAVVGSYYDKSPAGTEGAVVFRLSDGNWSIEQQLDTADANIIDLGYSVRVDGDMVVATAGVNFGDSLVPGTAHVYQFDGTQWNEIAQIETSDPDLVPGFLTSPIVGLSGTQVASGFYWGGAVEFKEIAMNTFLPPGDPIGLDCNDNDLCDDLDIASGNSDDCNGNQIPDECDLADGTLLDVNLDGIPDACQCLGDLNGDETIGVDDVLILLTEYGTDCSAGCVSDLDGSGEVNVDDLLSLLQVYDTPCSQP
;
A
#
# COMPACT_ATOMS: atom_id res chain seq x y z
N MET A 1 -22.37 32.37 -2.62
CA MET A 1 -22.91 31.73 -1.41
C MET A 1 -21.73 30.99 -0.81
N SER A 2 -21.43 31.24 0.47
CA SER A 2 -20.10 31.10 1.09
C SER A 2 -19.52 29.69 1.07
N LEU A 3 -18.22 29.62 0.76
CA LEU A 3 -17.28 28.60 1.21
C LEU A 3 -17.04 28.82 2.72
N ALA A 4 -17.69 28.03 3.56
CA ALA A 4 -17.37 27.87 4.98
C ALA A 4 -18.12 26.63 5.49
N GLU A 5 -17.42 25.78 6.24
CA GLU A 5 -17.83 24.46 6.77
C GLU A 5 -17.49 23.25 5.86
N GLN A 6 -16.21 23.09 5.51
CA GLN A 6 -15.61 21.75 5.48
C GLN A 6 -14.93 21.57 6.84
N GLY A 7 -15.34 20.53 7.58
CA GLY A 7 -14.71 20.19 8.85
C GLY A 7 -13.25 19.80 8.61
N THR A 8 -12.39 20.20 9.54
CA THR A 8 -10.99 19.76 9.63
C THR A 8 -10.94 18.23 9.61
N VAL A 9 -10.35 17.66 8.57
CA VAL A 9 -10.17 16.21 8.41
C VAL A 9 -8.92 15.82 9.19
N ALA A 10 -9.10 15.16 10.33
CA ALA A 10 -8.00 14.67 11.16
C ALA A 10 -7.28 13.49 10.48
N CYS A 11 -5.97 13.32 10.71
CA CYS A 11 -5.20 12.14 10.22
C CYS A 11 -5.80 10.78 10.67
N SER A 12 -6.68 10.77 11.68
CA SER A 12 -7.44 9.58 12.10
C SER A 12 -8.67 9.23 11.22
N SER A 13 -9.00 10.05 10.22
CA SER A 13 -10.22 9.92 9.43
C SER A 13 -10.03 10.35 7.98
N VAL A 14 -9.11 9.74 7.25
CA VAL A 14 -9.17 9.74 5.78
C VAL A 14 -10.15 8.64 5.36
N SER A 15 -11.45 8.87 5.59
CA SER A 15 -12.53 8.00 5.12
C SER A 15 -13.15 8.46 3.80
N GLU A 16 -12.72 9.59 3.22
CA GLU A 16 -13.38 10.15 2.04
C GLU A 16 -12.41 10.94 1.15
N LEU A 17 -11.57 10.28 0.34
CA LEU A 17 -10.89 10.95 -0.79
C LEU A 17 -10.94 10.10 -2.06
N PHE A 18 -12.11 9.56 -2.34
CA PHE A 18 -12.51 9.21 -3.68
C PHE A 18 -13.53 10.22 -4.17
N ASN A 19 -13.34 10.78 -5.36
CA ASN A 19 -14.44 11.34 -6.15
C ASN A 19 -15.26 10.18 -6.77
N TYR A 20 -15.53 9.14 -5.98
CA TYR A 20 -16.29 7.95 -6.36
C TYR A 20 -17.74 8.22 -6.00
N GLN A 21 -18.56 8.41 -7.03
CA GLN A 21 -19.98 8.20 -6.89
C GLN A 21 -20.18 6.70 -7.10
N PRO A 22 -20.49 5.91 -6.06
CA PRO A 22 -20.74 4.48 -6.23
C PRO A 22 -21.88 4.33 -7.24
N VAL A 23 -21.56 3.74 -8.39
CA VAL A 23 -22.56 3.15 -9.26
C VAL A 23 -22.88 1.82 -8.61
N GLU A 24 -23.75 1.81 -7.61
CA GLU A 24 -24.22 0.65 -6.82
C GLU A 24 -23.88 -0.71 -7.46
N PRO A 25 -22.71 -1.31 -7.18
CA PRO A 25 -22.33 -2.54 -7.84
C PRO A 25 -22.95 -3.72 -7.09
N GLU A 26 -23.66 -4.59 -7.82
CA GLU A 26 -24.40 -5.74 -7.25
C GLU A 26 -23.51 -6.91 -6.78
N GLY A 27 -22.17 -6.78 -6.77
CA GLY A 27 -21.29 -7.66 -5.99
C GLY A 27 -19.88 -7.89 -6.54
N GLY A 28 -19.00 -8.43 -5.68
CA GLY A 28 -17.69 -8.97 -6.08
C GLY A 28 -16.61 -7.92 -6.28
N PHE A 29 -15.83 -7.66 -5.22
CA PHE A 29 -14.66 -6.78 -5.30
C PHE A 29 -13.38 -7.52 -4.93
N GLU A 30 -12.30 -7.17 -5.62
CA GLU A 30 -10.92 -7.41 -5.17
C GLU A 30 -10.15 -6.11 -5.40
N LEU A 31 -9.19 -5.82 -4.53
CA LEU A 31 -8.34 -4.64 -4.67
C LEU A 31 -6.89 -4.98 -4.35
N ALA A 32 -5.98 -4.20 -4.92
CA ALA A 32 -4.56 -4.23 -4.58
C ALA A 32 -3.96 -2.83 -4.77
N ILE A 33 -2.94 -2.50 -3.97
CA ILE A 33 -2.24 -1.21 -3.97
C ILE A 33 -0.72 -1.43 -4.03
N SER A 34 -0.01 -0.55 -4.71
CA SER A 34 1.47 -0.49 -4.73
C SER A 34 1.89 0.96 -4.92
N GLY A 35 2.46 1.54 -3.87
CA GLY A 35 2.70 2.98 -3.74
C GLY A 35 1.44 3.76 -4.07
N ASP A 36 1.57 4.70 -5.01
CA ASP A 36 0.48 5.57 -5.45
C ASP A 36 -0.41 4.95 -6.54
N ILE A 37 -0.35 3.64 -6.77
CA ILE A 37 -1.17 2.97 -7.77
C ILE A 37 -2.10 1.96 -7.09
N ALA A 38 -3.36 1.94 -7.54
CA ALA A 38 -4.35 0.98 -7.08
C ALA A 38 -5.08 0.35 -8.25
N VAL A 39 -5.45 -0.91 -8.08
CA VAL A 39 -6.36 -1.61 -8.97
C VAL A 39 -7.54 -2.13 -8.18
N VAL A 40 -8.75 -1.91 -8.70
CA VAL A 40 -10.00 -2.41 -8.16
C VAL A 40 -10.68 -3.24 -9.24
N LEU A 41 -10.93 -4.50 -8.96
CA LEU A 41 -11.73 -5.39 -9.80
C LEU A 41 -13.17 -5.34 -9.31
N GLU A 42 -14.11 -5.02 -10.20
CA GLU A 42 -15.53 -4.78 -9.89
C GLU A 42 -16.45 -5.41 -10.94
N LEU A 43 -17.64 -5.83 -10.52
CA LEU A 43 -18.76 -6.17 -11.41
C LEU A 43 -19.67 -4.96 -11.62
N THR A 44 -19.78 -4.49 -12.85
CA THR A 44 -20.70 -3.41 -13.23
C THR A 44 -22.18 -3.83 -13.17
N GLU A 45 -23.10 -2.85 -13.17
CA GLU A 45 -24.56 -3.07 -13.27
C GLU A 45 -24.99 -3.95 -14.46
N ASP A 46 -24.19 -3.97 -15.54
CA ASP A 46 -24.46 -4.76 -16.75
C ASP A 46 -23.88 -6.19 -16.67
N ASP A 47 -23.54 -6.70 -15.48
CA ASP A 47 -22.90 -8.00 -15.22
C ASP A 47 -21.54 -8.17 -15.93
N ASN A 48 -20.88 -7.07 -16.30
CA ASN A 48 -19.54 -7.10 -16.87
C ASN A 48 -18.49 -6.84 -15.79
N TRP A 49 -17.44 -7.66 -15.77
CA TRP A 49 -16.29 -7.39 -14.92
C TRP A 49 -15.36 -6.36 -15.55
N VAL A 50 -14.92 -5.41 -14.75
CA VAL A 50 -13.96 -4.38 -15.13
C VAL A 50 -12.87 -4.24 -14.07
N SER A 51 -11.69 -3.85 -14.51
CA SER A 51 -10.63 -3.36 -13.62
C SER A 51 -10.55 -1.85 -13.73
N GLN A 52 -10.68 -1.17 -12.59
CA GLN A 52 -10.49 0.25 -12.43
C GLN A 52 -9.08 0.48 -11.91
N HIS A 53 -8.35 1.39 -12.56
CA HIS A 53 -6.95 1.68 -12.27
C HIS A 53 -6.85 3.12 -11.81
N TYR A 54 -6.29 3.33 -10.63
CA TYR A 54 -6.20 4.63 -9.98
C TYR A 54 -4.75 5.02 -9.75
N HIS A 55 -4.53 6.34 -9.69
CA HIS A 55 -3.28 6.94 -9.29
C HIS A 55 -3.53 7.98 -8.20
N ARG A 56 -2.75 7.94 -7.14
CA ARG A 56 -2.81 8.90 -6.04
C ARG A 56 -2.02 10.15 -6.43
N GLN A 57 -2.68 11.30 -6.41
CA GLN A 57 -2.07 12.62 -6.65
C GLN A 57 -2.55 13.59 -5.59
N ASN A 58 -1.62 14.23 -4.89
CA ASN A 58 -1.91 15.17 -3.80
C ASN A 58 -2.85 14.55 -2.75
N GLY A 59 -2.55 13.32 -2.33
CA GLY A 59 -3.36 12.57 -1.38
C GLY A 59 -4.66 11.97 -1.92
N ILE A 60 -5.08 12.29 -3.15
CA ILE A 60 -6.38 11.88 -3.73
C ILE A 60 -6.20 10.77 -4.76
N TRP A 61 -7.00 9.71 -4.65
CA TRP A 61 -7.05 8.65 -5.66
C TRP A 61 -7.90 9.07 -6.86
N GLU A 62 -7.28 9.22 -8.02
CA GLU A 62 -7.93 9.58 -9.26
C GLU A 62 -8.01 8.38 -10.21
N LEU A 63 -9.19 8.15 -10.80
CA LEU A 63 -9.38 7.10 -11.80
C LEU A 63 -8.64 7.47 -13.10
N GLU A 64 -7.64 6.66 -13.47
CA GLU A 64 -6.92 6.84 -14.74
C GLU A 64 -7.53 6.03 -15.87
N ALA A 65 -7.98 4.80 -15.60
CA ALA A 65 -8.51 3.93 -16.63
C ALA A 65 -9.51 2.89 -16.09
N THR A 66 -10.52 2.58 -16.91
CA THR A 66 -11.34 1.37 -16.77
C THR A 66 -10.99 0.42 -17.91
N ARG A 67 -10.67 -0.83 -17.58
CA ARG A 67 -10.30 -1.87 -18.54
C ARG A 67 -11.24 -3.07 -18.42
N PRO A 68 -11.70 -3.65 -19.55
CA PRO A 68 -12.54 -4.84 -19.50
C PRO A 68 -11.76 -6.01 -18.92
N ALA A 69 -12.33 -6.73 -17.96
CA ALA A 69 -11.75 -7.98 -17.48
C ALA A 69 -12.20 -9.14 -18.40
N PRO A 70 -11.31 -10.09 -18.74
CA PRO A 70 -11.62 -11.14 -19.72
C PRO A 70 -12.55 -12.21 -19.15
N TYR A 71 -13.72 -12.42 -19.78
CA TYR A 71 -14.73 -13.47 -19.55
C TYR A 71 -15.36 -13.51 -18.15
N ALA A 72 -16.69 -13.46 -18.08
CA ALA A 72 -17.38 -13.69 -16.82
C ALA A 72 -18.79 -14.27 -16.98
N SER A 73 -19.14 -15.21 -16.11
CA SER A 73 -20.51 -15.65 -15.87
C SER A 73 -20.68 -16.27 -14.46
N SER A 74 -21.43 -15.58 -13.61
CA SER A 74 -21.88 -15.98 -12.26
C SER A 74 -20.81 -16.04 -11.16
N LEU A 75 -21.23 -15.59 -9.98
CA LEU A 75 -20.43 -15.37 -8.77
C LEU A 75 -20.17 -16.68 -8.00
N ILE A 76 -18.91 -16.91 -7.58
CA ILE A 76 -18.58 -17.85 -6.51
C ILE A 76 -18.07 -17.05 -5.30
N TYR A 77 -18.70 -17.27 -4.15
CA TYR A 77 -18.38 -16.60 -2.89
C TYR A 77 -17.15 -17.24 -2.23
N ALA A 78 -15.94 -16.74 -2.53
CA ALA A 78 -14.72 -17.19 -1.86
C ALA A 78 -13.61 -16.11 -1.87
N PRO A 79 -12.73 -16.08 -0.83
CA PRO A 79 -11.74 -15.03 -0.59
C PRO A 79 -10.48 -15.18 -1.46
N PHE A 80 -10.64 -15.36 -2.76
CA PHE A 80 -9.47 -15.58 -3.61
C PHE A 80 -8.85 -14.27 -4.06
N LYS A 81 -7.51 -14.16 -3.97
CA LYS A 81 -6.75 -13.02 -4.50
C LYS A 81 -6.88 -12.97 -6.03
N ARG A 82 -7.74 -12.09 -6.55
CA ARG A 82 -8.12 -11.95 -7.98
C ARG A 82 -7.50 -10.76 -8.71
N ALA A 83 -6.94 -9.84 -7.95
CA ALA A 83 -6.19 -8.70 -8.42
C ALA A 83 -4.94 -8.61 -7.58
N ASP A 84 -3.82 -8.31 -8.23
CA ASP A 84 -2.55 -8.06 -7.56
C ASP A 84 -1.76 -7.02 -8.36
N ILE A 85 -0.84 -6.34 -7.72
CA ILE A 85 -0.10 -5.22 -8.32
C ILE A 85 1.35 -5.20 -7.84
N SER A 86 2.26 -4.88 -8.77
CA SER A 86 3.67 -4.71 -8.49
C SER A 86 4.19 -3.50 -9.28
N GLY A 87 4.31 -2.36 -8.61
CA GLY A 87 4.64 -1.09 -9.26
C GLY A 87 3.60 -0.75 -10.34
N ASP A 88 4.06 -0.51 -11.56
CA ASP A 88 3.20 -0.16 -12.70
C ASP A 88 2.51 -1.37 -13.38
N LEU A 89 2.71 -2.59 -12.88
CA LEU A 89 2.12 -3.81 -13.43
C LEU A 89 0.96 -4.31 -12.57
N THR A 90 -0.21 -4.48 -13.17
CA THR A 90 -1.37 -5.10 -12.52
C THR A 90 -1.68 -6.44 -13.17
N ILE A 91 -2.10 -7.41 -12.37
CA ILE A 91 -2.76 -8.62 -12.85
C ILE A 91 -4.17 -8.65 -12.32
N VAL A 92 -5.13 -8.92 -13.19
CA VAL A 92 -6.53 -9.09 -12.81
C VAL A 92 -7.10 -10.33 -13.45
N ARG A 93 -8.02 -10.99 -12.74
CA ARG A 93 -8.80 -12.08 -13.32
C ARG A 93 -10.23 -12.15 -12.74
N PRO A 94 -11.25 -12.08 -13.59
CA PRO A 94 -12.64 -12.21 -13.17
C PRO A 94 -13.07 -13.68 -13.01
N ASP A 95 -14.25 -13.89 -12.39
CA ASP A 95 -14.78 -15.22 -12.05
C ASP A 95 -15.26 -16.06 -13.25
N TYR A 96 -15.33 -17.39 -13.03
CA TYR A 96 -16.07 -18.50 -13.71
C TYR A 96 -16.94 -18.11 -14.94
N MET A 97 -17.06 -18.78 -16.09
CA MET A 97 -16.84 -20.15 -16.53
C MET A 97 -15.97 -20.18 -17.79
N SER A 98 -15.21 -21.27 -17.93
CA SER A 98 -14.52 -21.75 -19.13
C SER A 98 -14.88 -21.04 -20.46
N PRO A 99 -13.90 -20.42 -21.12
CA PRO A 99 -12.51 -20.25 -20.67
C PRO A 99 -12.44 -19.20 -19.55
N GLY A 100 -11.81 -19.55 -18.42
CA GLY A 100 -11.36 -18.53 -17.47
C GLY A 100 -10.22 -17.73 -18.10
N GLY A 101 -9.91 -16.54 -17.58
CA GLY A 101 -8.79 -15.79 -18.12
C GLY A 101 -8.19 -14.77 -17.18
N PHE A 102 -7.02 -14.25 -17.56
CA PHE A 102 -6.32 -13.20 -16.85
C PHE A 102 -5.94 -12.08 -17.82
N ALA A 103 -5.70 -10.89 -17.28
CA ALA A 103 -5.12 -9.78 -18.00
C ALA A 103 -4.00 -9.17 -17.16
N ILE A 104 -2.87 -8.85 -17.81
CA ILE A 104 -1.79 -8.06 -17.24
C ILE A 104 -1.77 -6.71 -17.94
N TYR A 105 -1.92 -5.63 -17.17
CA TYR A 105 -1.78 -4.28 -17.68
C TYR A 105 -0.51 -3.63 -17.15
N ASN A 106 0.13 -2.82 -17.99
CA ASN A 106 1.27 -2.01 -17.64
C ASN A 106 0.92 -0.52 -17.78
N ARG A 107 1.29 0.27 -16.78
CA ARG A 107 1.15 1.72 -16.76
C ARG A 107 2.42 2.39 -17.29
N ASP A 108 2.25 3.36 -18.18
CA ASP A 108 3.33 4.24 -18.66
C ASP A 108 2.81 5.67 -18.74
N GLY A 109 3.19 6.51 -17.77
CA GLY A 109 2.75 7.90 -17.67
C GLY A 109 1.22 8.06 -17.68
N GLY A 110 0.52 7.26 -16.88
CA GLY A 110 -0.95 7.22 -16.80
C GLY A 110 -1.64 6.45 -17.94
N ASN A 111 -0.90 5.95 -18.93
CA ASN A 111 -1.47 5.13 -20.00
C ASN A 111 -1.38 3.65 -19.64
N TRP A 112 -2.53 3.01 -19.46
CA TRP A 112 -2.62 1.57 -19.19
C TRP A 112 -2.69 0.76 -20.48
N THR A 113 -1.78 -0.18 -20.69
CA THR A 113 -1.74 -1.03 -21.89
C THR A 113 -1.82 -2.51 -21.52
N LEU A 114 -2.59 -3.29 -22.28
CA LEU A 114 -2.66 -4.74 -22.11
C LEU A 114 -1.36 -5.37 -22.63
N GLU A 115 -0.57 -5.97 -21.75
CA GLU A 115 0.67 -6.67 -22.12
C GLU A 115 0.46 -8.16 -22.35
N ALA A 116 -0.45 -8.77 -21.60
CA ALA A 116 -0.77 -10.18 -21.71
C ALA A 116 -2.23 -10.45 -21.38
N SER A 117 -2.84 -11.38 -22.10
CA SER A 117 -4.07 -12.04 -21.69
C SER A 117 -4.05 -13.49 -22.14
N SER A 118 -4.87 -14.33 -21.51
CA SER A 118 -5.07 -15.72 -21.92
C SER A 118 -6.09 -15.89 -23.07
N ASP A 119 -6.39 -14.83 -23.83
CA ASP A 119 -7.37 -14.83 -24.94
C ASP A 119 -6.92 -15.61 -26.19
N ASP A 120 -5.95 -16.53 -26.08
CA ASP A 120 -5.39 -17.26 -27.23
C ASP A 120 -6.31 -18.38 -27.77
N GLY A 121 -7.50 -18.55 -27.17
CA GLY A 121 -8.48 -19.53 -27.60
C GLY A 121 -8.05 -20.98 -27.35
N SER A 122 -7.06 -21.23 -26.48
CA SER A 122 -6.54 -22.56 -26.19
C SER A 122 -7.43 -23.43 -25.29
N GLY A 123 -8.55 -22.89 -24.77
CA GLY A 123 -9.53 -23.67 -24.00
C GLY A 123 -8.99 -24.23 -22.69
N GLY A 124 -7.93 -23.63 -22.14
CA GLY A 124 -7.42 -23.96 -20.82
C GLY A 124 -8.37 -23.48 -19.72
N GLU A 125 -8.54 -24.28 -18.68
CA GLU A 125 -9.14 -23.84 -17.42
C GLU A 125 -8.11 -22.97 -16.70
N TYR A 126 -8.37 -21.68 -16.51
CA TYR A 126 -7.50 -20.77 -15.75
C TYR A 126 -8.17 -20.44 -14.41
N GLY A 127 -7.33 -20.24 -13.39
CA GLY A 127 -7.63 -20.66 -12.04
C GLY A 127 -8.18 -19.63 -11.05
N LEU A 128 -8.24 -20.00 -9.76
CA LEU A 128 -8.91 -19.32 -8.65
C LEU A 128 -8.12 -18.17 -7.98
N SER A 129 -6.78 -18.15 -8.02
CA SER A 129 -5.88 -17.13 -7.40
C SER A 129 -4.81 -16.54 -8.35
N ALA A 130 -4.44 -15.27 -8.20
CA ALA A 130 -3.50 -14.57 -9.07
C ALA A 130 -2.57 -13.68 -8.24
N SER A 131 -1.28 -13.67 -8.60
CA SER A 131 -0.28 -12.82 -7.95
C SER A 131 0.79 -12.37 -8.93
N ILE A 132 1.37 -11.18 -8.72
CA ILE A 132 2.42 -10.62 -9.58
C ILE A 132 3.51 -9.94 -8.72
N SER A 133 4.77 -10.19 -9.04
CA SER A 133 5.92 -9.48 -8.49
C SER A 133 6.94 -9.26 -9.60
N GLY A 134 7.17 -7.99 -9.91
CA GLY A 134 8.00 -7.53 -11.01
C GLY A 134 7.70 -8.26 -12.32
N ASP A 135 8.69 -8.99 -12.81
CA ASP A 135 8.63 -9.72 -14.08
C ASP A 135 8.05 -11.15 -13.95
N VAL A 136 7.44 -11.52 -12.82
CA VAL A 136 6.88 -12.86 -12.58
C VAL A 136 5.42 -12.76 -12.14
N ALA A 137 4.57 -13.59 -12.73
CA ALA A 137 3.17 -13.73 -12.34
C ALA A 137 2.81 -15.21 -12.12
N ALA A 138 1.95 -15.47 -11.15
CA ALA A 138 1.47 -16.80 -10.81
C ALA A 138 -0.06 -16.85 -10.84
N LEU A 139 -0.61 -17.95 -11.36
CA LEU A 139 -2.04 -18.23 -11.40
C LEU A 139 -2.30 -19.61 -10.78
N GLY A 140 -2.97 -19.66 -9.64
CA GLY A 140 -3.41 -20.93 -9.04
C GLY A 140 -4.70 -21.42 -9.68
N ASN A 141 -4.77 -22.70 -10.05
CA ASN A 141 -5.85 -23.35 -10.81
C ASN A 141 -6.27 -24.68 -10.17
N THR A 142 -7.46 -24.72 -9.58
CA THR A 142 -7.95 -25.89 -8.85
C THR A 142 -8.89 -26.80 -9.65
N LEU A 143 -9.25 -26.45 -10.89
CA LEU A 143 -10.30 -27.13 -11.66
C LEU A 143 -9.80 -28.36 -12.44
N GLN A 144 -8.49 -28.47 -12.66
CA GLN A 144 -7.86 -29.71 -13.14
C GLN A 144 -7.75 -30.73 -12.00
N SER A 145 -7.71 -32.03 -12.33
CA SER A 145 -7.96 -33.16 -11.39
C SER A 145 -7.24 -33.13 -10.05
N ASP A 146 -6.11 -32.43 -9.94
CA ASP A 146 -5.30 -32.32 -8.73
C ASP A 146 -4.91 -30.86 -8.37
N GLY A 147 -5.37 -29.88 -9.15
CA GLY A 147 -4.94 -28.48 -9.06
C GLY A 147 -3.50 -28.21 -9.54
N GLN A 148 -3.20 -26.96 -9.93
CA GLN A 148 -1.91 -26.52 -10.49
C GLN A 148 -1.65 -25.05 -10.15
N ALA A 149 -0.39 -24.61 -10.24
CA ALA A 149 -0.04 -23.20 -10.36
C ALA A 149 0.69 -22.98 -11.70
N ILE A 150 0.27 -21.98 -12.47
CA ILE A 150 0.84 -21.62 -13.76
C ILE A 150 1.67 -20.36 -13.57
N ILE A 151 2.94 -20.40 -13.96
CA ILE A 151 3.87 -19.30 -13.81
C ILE A 151 4.13 -18.67 -15.18
N TYR A 152 4.03 -17.36 -15.24
CA TYR A 152 4.40 -16.54 -16.39
C TYR A 152 5.60 -15.68 -16.04
N ARG A 153 6.51 -15.50 -16.99
CA ARG A 153 7.63 -14.57 -16.86
C ARG A 153 7.63 -13.56 -17.99
N ARG A 154 7.87 -12.31 -17.63
CA ARG A 154 8.07 -11.18 -18.54
C ARG A 154 9.54 -11.15 -18.96
N SER A 155 9.76 -11.14 -20.27
CA SER A 155 11.10 -10.92 -20.81
C SER A 155 11.52 -9.46 -20.66
N SER A 156 12.82 -9.17 -20.80
CA SER A 156 13.37 -7.81 -20.81
C SER A 156 12.83 -6.90 -21.92
N LYS A 157 11.94 -7.40 -22.79
CA LYS A 157 11.25 -6.65 -23.85
C LYS A 157 9.76 -6.43 -23.54
N GLY A 158 9.30 -6.75 -22.33
CA GLY A 158 7.91 -6.63 -21.92
C GLY A 158 6.98 -7.72 -22.49
N VAL A 159 7.54 -8.83 -22.98
CA VAL A 159 6.73 -9.94 -23.51
C VAL A 159 6.59 -11.02 -22.45
N TRP A 160 5.36 -11.30 -22.04
CA TRP A 160 5.01 -12.39 -21.13
C TRP A 160 4.90 -13.73 -21.87
N SER A 161 5.36 -14.79 -21.21
CA SER A 161 5.18 -16.16 -21.68
C SER A 161 5.06 -17.12 -20.51
N GLN A 162 4.32 -18.22 -20.69
CA GLN A 162 4.24 -19.27 -19.68
C GLN A 162 5.63 -19.88 -19.48
N GLU A 163 6.17 -19.72 -18.29
CA GLU A 163 7.46 -20.26 -17.89
C GLU A 163 7.34 -21.71 -17.43
N ALA A 164 6.37 -21.99 -16.55
CA ALA A 164 6.23 -23.29 -15.91
C ALA A 164 4.79 -23.59 -15.50
N ILE A 165 4.52 -24.87 -15.27
CA ILE A 165 3.35 -25.35 -14.55
C ILE A 165 3.88 -26.17 -13.38
N VAL A 166 3.52 -25.74 -12.17
CA VAL A 166 3.82 -26.45 -10.94
C VAL A 166 2.60 -27.29 -10.55
N SER A 167 2.84 -28.56 -10.27
CA SER A 167 1.82 -29.51 -9.80
C SER A 167 2.06 -29.83 -8.32
N PRO A 168 1.02 -30.26 -7.59
CA PRO A 168 1.17 -30.64 -6.18
C PRO A 168 2.23 -31.73 -6.01
N PRO A 169 3.05 -31.68 -4.93
CA PRO A 169 4.09 -32.67 -4.69
C PRO A 169 3.55 -33.94 -4.00
N SER A 170 2.27 -33.93 -3.57
CA SER A 170 1.56 -35.03 -2.92
C SER A 170 0.10 -35.06 -3.37
N GLU A 171 -0.49 -36.25 -3.42
CA GLU A 171 -1.94 -36.44 -3.66
C GLU A 171 -2.81 -35.84 -2.53
N ASP A 172 -2.22 -35.60 -1.36
CA ASP A 172 -2.94 -34.99 -0.23
C ASP A 172 -3.22 -33.49 -0.42
N ALA A 173 -2.62 -32.83 -1.41
CA ALA A 173 -2.76 -31.40 -1.69
C ALA A 173 -4.06 -31.08 -2.46
N VAL A 174 -5.22 -31.40 -1.88
CA VAL A 174 -6.52 -31.19 -2.53
C VAL A 174 -6.78 -29.69 -2.75
N PHE A 175 -7.33 -29.31 -3.91
CA PHE A 175 -7.50 -27.91 -4.33
C PHE A 175 -6.17 -27.12 -4.33
N PHE A 176 -5.09 -27.74 -4.81
CA PHE A 176 -3.81 -27.06 -5.00
C PHE A 176 -3.97 -25.86 -5.95
N GLY A 177 -3.42 -24.70 -5.57
CA GLY A 177 -3.61 -23.46 -6.32
C GLY A 177 -4.91 -22.73 -5.96
N VAL A 178 -5.50 -23.02 -4.79
CA VAL A 178 -6.64 -22.23 -4.30
C VAL A 178 -6.23 -20.79 -4.04
N ASP A 179 -5.04 -20.58 -3.48
CA ASP A 179 -4.38 -19.28 -3.40
C ASP A 179 -2.90 -19.36 -3.81
N VAL A 180 -2.33 -18.26 -4.35
CA VAL A 180 -0.93 -18.18 -4.75
C VAL A 180 -0.33 -16.83 -4.39
N ALA A 181 0.94 -16.83 -3.97
CA ALA A 181 1.74 -15.64 -3.78
C ALA A 181 3.12 -15.84 -4.39
N VAL A 182 3.60 -14.88 -5.16
CA VAL A 182 4.91 -14.94 -5.82
C VAL A 182 5.69 -13.68 -5.53
N ASP A 183 6.95 -13.84 -5.16
CA ASP A 183 7.90 -12.74 -5.08
C ASP A 183 9.27 -13.17 -5.57
N GLY A 184 9.72 -12.55 -6.67
CA GLY A 184 10.96 -12.90 -7.35
C GLY A 184 11.09 -14.40 -7.65
N ASP A 185 11.96 -15.07 -6.89
CA ASP A 185 12.28 -16.49 -7.05
C ASP A 185 11.55 -17.40 -6.04
N ASN A 186 10.64 -16.85 -5.21
CA ASN A 186 9.86 -17.59 -4.23
C ASN A 186 8.39 -17.65 -4.67
N LEU A 187 7.78 -18.83 -4.50
CA LEU A 187 6.37 -19.07 -4.82
C LEU A 187 5.75 -19.88 -3.70
N LEU A 188 4.59 -19.42 -3.21
CA LEU A 188 3.74 -20.17 -2.31
C LEU A 188 2.45 -20.57 -3.03
N VAL A 189 2.08 -21.84 -2.88
CA VAL A 189 0.85 -22.39 -3.47
C VAL A 189 0.02 -23.05 -2.39
N ALA A 190 -1.16 -22.49 -2.14
CA ALA A 190 -2.04 -22.93 -1.08
C ALA A 190 -2.92 -24.12 -1.48
N THR A 191 -3.44 -24.81 -0.47
CA THR A 191 -4.33 -25.96 -0.60
C THR A 191 -5.40 -25.91 0.48
N LEU A 192 -6.60 -26.39 0.20
CA LEU A 192 -7.65 -26.54 1.21
C LEU A 192 -7.45 -27.76 2.12
N ALA A 193 -6.40 -28.58 1.88
CA ALA A 193 -6.05 -29.71 2.72
C ALA A 193 -5.14 -29.35 3.91
N GLY A 194 -4.82 -28.06 4.08
CA GLY A 194 -4.02 -27.54 5.19
C GLY A 194 -2.56 -27.27 4.80
N GLY A 195 -2.16 -26.02 4.99
CA GLY A 195 -0.82 -25.50 4.73
C GLY A 195 -0.63 -24.92 3.33
N VAL A 196 0.62 -24.57 3.05
CA VAL A 196 1.08 -23.97 1.78
C VAL A 196 2.33 -24.69 1.33
N TYR A 197 2.47 -24.92 0.03
CA TYR A 197 3.66 -25.52 -0.54
C TYR A 197 4.57 -24.43 -1.10
N ALA A 198 5.80 -24.35 -0.57
CA ALA A 198 6.82 -23.43 -1.02
C ALA A 198 7.66 -24.04 -2.15
N TYR A 199 7.86 -23.23 -3.18
CA TYR A 199 8.71 -23.50 -4.33
C TYR A 199 9.74 -22.39 -4.48
N GLN A 200 10.90 -22.76 -5.01
CA GLN A 200 11.96 -21.80 -5.30
C GLN A 200 12.47 -21.99 -6.73
N PHE A 201 12.69 -20.89 -7.42
CA PHE A 201 13.28 -20.85 -8.75
C PHE A 201 14.81 -20.92 -8.65
N ASP A 202 15.43 -21.89 -9.34
CA ASP A 202 16.89 -22.08 -9.34
C ASP A 202 17.61 -21.38 -10.51
N GLY A 203 16.91 -20.48 -11.21
CA GLY A 203 17.36 -19.88 -12.47
C GLY A 203 16.95 -20.66 -13.73
N ALA A 204 16.39 -21.87 -13.57
CA ALA A 204 15.89 -22.68 -14.68
C ALA A 204 14.55 -23.36 -14.38
N ASN A 205 14.31 -23.82 -13.14
CA ASN A 205 13.14 -24.58 -12.75
C ASN A 205 12.61 -24.12 -11.40
N TRP A 206 11.29 -24.17 -11.27
CA TRP A 206 10.60 -24.09 -9.98
C TRP A 206 10.68 -25.46 -9.29
N THR A 207 11.25 -25.49 -8.10
CA THR A 207 11.49 -26.72 -7.35
C THR A 207 10.80 -26.67 -6.00
N TYR A 208 10.08 -27.74 -5.64
CA TYR A 208 9.44 -27.86 -4.33
C TYR A 208 10.51 -27.87 -3.24
N GLN A 209 10.33 -27.00 -2.24
CA GLN A 209 11.23 -26.89 -1.09
C GLN A 209 10.59 -27.46 0.17
N GLN A 210 9.39 -26.99 0.52
CA GLN A 210 8.82 -27.26 1.84
C GLN A 210 7.29 -27.19 1.85
N HIS A 211 6.65 -27.99 2.70
CA HIS A 211 5.23 -27.87 3.04
C HIS A 211 5.12 -27.14 4.39
N LEU A 212 4.59 -25.93 4.35
CA LEU A 212 4.44 -25.03 5.48
C LEU A 212 3.12 -25.38 6.18
N THR A 213 3.22 -25.83 7.43
CA THR A 213 2.08 -26.24 8.25
C THR A 213 2.22 -25.67 9.66
N HIS A 214 1.11 -25.63 10.39
CA HIS A 214 1.10 -25.24 11.79
C HIS A 214 0.61 -26.41 12.68
N PRO A 215 1.23 -26.64 13.86
CA PRO A 215 0.82 -27.73 14.75
C PRO A 215 -0.61 -27.57 15.28
N LEU A 216 -1.08 -26.33 15.45
CA LEU A 216 -2.38 -26.01 16.05
C LEU A 216 -3.42 -25.51 15.05
N VAL A 217 -2.98 -24.86 13.95
CA VAL A 217 -3.87 -24.25 12.97
C VAL A 217 -4.09 -25.24 11.83
N LYS A 218 -5.35 -25.67 11.61
CA LYS A 218 -5.68 -26.86 10.80
C LYS A 218 -6.15 -26.57 9.39
N ALA A 219 -6.75 -25.41 9.16
CA ALA A 219 -7.23 -24.98 7.85
C ALA A 219 -6.35 -23.90 7.22
N LEU A 220 -5.05 -23.90 7.57
CA LEU A 220 -4.07 -22.98 7.01
C LEU A 220 -4.05 -23.07 5.48
N GLY A 221 -3.86 -21.95 4.79
CA GLY A 221 -3.79 -21.91 3.32
C GLY A 221 -5.10 -21.50 2.64
N THR A 222 -5.97 -20.76 3.33
CA THR A 222 -7.17 -20.16 2.72
C THR A 222 -6.87 -18.84 2.04
N SER A 223 -5.84 -18.14 2.51
CA SER A 223 -5.25 -16.95 1.91
C SER A 223 -3.74 -16.96 2.16
N VAL A 224 -2.95 -16.45 1.22
CA VAL A 224 -1.49 -16.35 1.33
C VAL A 224 -0.97 -15.08 0.68
N ASP A 225 0.02 -14.47 1.30
CA ASP A 225 0.79 -13.38 0.71
C ASP A 225 2.28 -13.49 1.08
N LEU A 226 3.14 -12.89 0.27
CA LEU A 226 4.59 -13.06 0.32
C LEU A 226 5.30 -11.77 -0.09
N ASP A 227 6.22 -11.30 0.75
CA ASP A 227 7.19 -10.25 0.42
C ASP A 227 8.59 -10.69 0.85
N GLY A 228 9.49 -10.83 -0.11
CA GLY A 228 10.86 -11.27 0.08
C GLY A 228 10.99 -12.58 0.83
N ASN A 229 11.33 -12.48 2.11
CA ASN A 229 11.56 -13.59 3.02
C ASN A 229 10.48 -13.73 4.10
N VAL A 230 9.38 -12.97 4.02
CA VAL A 230 8.25 -13.02 4.96
C VAL A 230 7.01 -13.46 4.21
N ALA A 231 6.30 -14.45 4.75
CA ALA A 231 5.04 -14.89 4.24
C ALA A 231 3.98 -14.84 5.33
N VAL A 232 2.78 -14.39 4.99
CA VAL A 232 1.61 -14.47 5.87
C VAL A 232 0.60 -15.44 5.27
N VAL A 233 0.05 -16.31 6.11
CA VAL A 233 -0.87 -17.34 5.68
C VAL A 233 -2.09 -17.35 6.59
N GLY A 234 -3.26 -17.15 6.00
CA GLY A 234 -4.53 -17.20 6.69
C GLY A 234 -5.07 -18.63 6.83
N SER A 235 -5.87 -18.83 7.87
CA SER A 235 -6.64 -20.05 8.11
C SER A 235 -8.07 -19.69 8.47
N TYR A 236 -8.94 -19.71 7.49
CA TYR A 236 -10.37 -19.48 7.66
C TYR A 236 -11.18 -20.68 7.14
N TYR A 237 -11.88 -21.39 8.03
CA TYR A 237 -12.82 -22.43 7.62
C TYR A 237 -13.94 -22.58 8.65
N ASP A 238 -15.18 -22.36 8.23
CA ASP A 238 -16.40 -22.31 9.06
C ASP A 238 -16.69 -23.59 9.88
N LYS A 239 -16.02 -24.69 9.53
CA LYS A 239 -16.17 -26.00 10.20
C LYS A 239 -14.91 -26.44 10.93
N SER A 240 -13.90 -25.58 11.00
CA SER A 240 -12.74 -25.84 11.84
C SER A 240 -13.16 -25.82 13.32
N PRO A 241 -12.54 -26.65 14.17
CA PRO A 241 -12.74 -26.54 15.60
C PRO A 241 -12.29 -25.15 16.07
N ALA A 242 -13.15 -24.43 16.78
CA ALA A 242 -12.83 -23.11 17.31
C ALA A 242 -11.46 -23.07 18.03
N GLY A 243 -10.63 -22.09 17.65
CA GLY A 243 -9.26 -21.93 18.14
C GLY A 243 -8.23 -22.72 17.32
N THR A 244 -8.59 -23.17 16.12
CA THR A 244 -7.66 -23.77 15.14
C THR A 244 -7.58 -22.97 13.83
N GLU A 245 -8.14 -21.77 13.84
CA GLU A 245 -8.09 -20.70 12.85
C GLU A 245 -7.00 -19.68 13.22
N GLY A 246 -6.68 -18.77 12.31
CA GLY A 246 -5.72 -17.69 12.56
C GLY A 246 -4.83 -17.36 11.38
N ALA A 247 -4.11 -16.24 11.48
CA ALA A 247 -3.06 -15.85 10.54
C ALA A 247 -1.69 -16.22 11.12
N VAL A 248 -0.83 -16.82 10.29
CA VAL A 248 0.50 -17.29 10.69
C VAL A 248 1.55 -16.65 9.79
N VAL A 249 2.54 -16.01 10.40
CA VAL A 249 3.72 -15.48 9.73
C VAL A 249 4.82 -16.53 9.71
N PHE A 250 5.37 -16.75 8.52
CA PHE A 250 6.54 -17.58 8.29
C PHE A 250 7.69 -16.70 7.82
N ARG A 251 8.90 -17.00 8.30
CA ARG A 251 10.13 -16.36 7.83
C ARG A 251 11.06 -17.36 7.17
N LEU A 252 11.59 -16.99 6.02
CA LEU A 252 12.62 -17.70 5.30
C LEU A 252 14.01 -17.26 5.81
N SER A 253 14.75 -18.21 6.37
CA SER A 253 16.15 -18.03 6.76
C SER A 253 16.96 -19.24 6.34
N ASP A 254 18.13 -19.01 5.76
CA ASP A 254 19.04 -20.08 5.31
C ASP A 254 18.36 -21.15 4.45
N GLY A 255 17.44 -20.72 3.56
CA GLY A 255 16.69 -21.59 2.66
C GLY A 255 15.58 -22.43 3.32
N ASN A 256 15.24 -22.19 4.59
CA ASN A 256 14.18 -22.90 5.29
C ASN A 256 13.11 -21.92 5.80
N TRP A 257 11.85 -22.25 5.59
CA TRP A 257 10.73 -21.54 6.18
C TRP A 257 10.46 -22.06 7.59
N SER A 258 10.36 -21.15 8.55
CA SER A 258 9.94 -21.46 9.91
C SER A 258 8.80 -20.56 10.33
N ILE A 259 7.90 -21.07 11.18
CA ILE A 259 6.88 -20.25 11.84
C ILE A 259 7.62 -19.19 12.65
N GLU A 260 7.39 -17.93 12.31
CA GLU A 260 7.87 -16.80 13.09
C GLU A 260 6.88 -16.47 14.20
N GLN A 261 5.60 -16.34 13.85
CA GLN A 261 4.55 -16.00 14.81
C GLN A 261 3.17 -16.46 14.33
N GLN A 262 2.31 -16.91 15.24
CA GLN A 262 0.86 -16.93 15.02
C GLN A 262 0.34 -15.58 15.51
N LEU A 263 -0.34 -14.82 14.64
CA LEU A 263 -0.87 -13.51 14.98
C LEU A 263 -2.10 -13.67 15.89
N ASP A 264 -2.14 -12.81 16.90
CA ASP A 264 -3.22 -12.71 17.87
C ASP A 264 -3.72 -11.26 17.88
N THR A 265 -5.01 -11.07 18.15
CA THR A 265 -5.62 -9.74 18.33
C THR A 265 -5.62 -9.30 19.80
N ALA A 266 -5.65 -7.99 20.04
CA ALA A 266 -5.84 -7.40 21.35
C ALA A 266 -7.20 -7.79 21.96
N ASP A 267 -8.25 -7.89 21.14
CA ASP A 267 -9.52 -8.51 21.52
C ASP A 267 -9.47 -10.02 21.33
N ALA A 268 -9.27 -10.76 22.41
CA ALA A 268 -9.21 -12.22 22.42
C ALA A 268 -10.52 -12.92 22.01
N ASN A 269 -11.62 -12.18 21.79
CA ASN A 269 -12.85 -12.75 21.24
C ASN A 269 -12.80 -12.91 19.71
N ILE A 270 -11.84 -12.25 19.05
CA ILE A 270 -11.61 -12.40 17.61
C ILE A 270 -10.72 -13.62 17.40
N ILE A 271 -11.32 -14.71 16.93
CA ILE A 271 -10.65 -16.00 16.78
C ILE A 271 -10.48 -16.44 15.31
N ASP A 272 -11.10 -15.73 14.38
CA ASP A 272 -11.21 -16.11 12.96
C ASP A 272 -10.34 -15.23 12.04
N LEU A 273 -9.12 -14.89 12.48
CA LEU A 273 -8.15 -14.16 11.65
C LEU A 273 -7.75 -15.00 10.43
N GLY A 274 -7.50 -14.32 9.32
CA GLY A 274 -6.93 -14.92 8.12
C GLY A 274 -7.94 -15.19 7.00
N TYR A 275 -9.05 -14.45 6.97
CA TYR A 275 -9.93 -14.45 5.81
C TYR A 275 -9.19 -13.88 4.58
N SER A 276 -8.64 -12.67 4.71
CA SER A 276 -7.67 -12.08 3.78
C SER A 276 -6.41 -11.67 4.54
N VAL A 277 -5.25 -11.87 3.92
CA VAL A 277 -3.95 -11.48 4.48
C VAL A 277 -3.11 -10.77 3.43
N ARG A 278 -2.30 -9.81 3.86
CA ARG A 278 -1.29 -9.11 3.03
C ARG A 278 -0.03 -8.84 3.83
N VAL A 279 1.14 -8.84 3.17
CA VAL A 279 2.43 -8.51 3.77
C VAL A 279 3.22 -7.58 2.86
N ASP A 280 3.87 -6.57 3.45
CA ASP A 280 4.83 -5.69 2.78
C ASP A 280 5.89 -5.27 3.79
N GLY A 281 7.11 -5.76 3.61
CA GLY A 281 8.24 -5.56 4.52
C GLY A 281 7.92 -5.99 5.95
N ASP A 282 7.98 -5.00 6.85
CA ASP A 282 7.72 -5.17 8.29
C ASP A 282 6.24 -4.93 8.65
N MET A 283 5.33 -4.95 7.66
CA MET A 283 3.90 -4.76 7.83
C MET A 283 3.09 -5.98 7.40
N VAL A 284 2.08 -6.33 8.20
CA VAL A 284 1.09 -7.35 7.86
C VAL A 284 -0.31 -6.83 8.14
N VAL A 285 -1.24 -7.13 7.24
CA VAL A 285 -2.67 -6.98 7.51
C VAL A 285 -3.32 -8.35 7.48
N ALA A 286 -4.15 -8.65 8.48
CA ALA A 286 -4.98 -9.85 8.52
C ALA A 286 -6.42 -9.48 8.88
N THR A 287 -7.38 -10.01 8.13
CA THR A 287 -8.80 -9.70 8.35
C THR A 287 -9.50 -10.82 9.11
N ALA A 288 -10.46 -10.41 9.94
CA ALA A 288 -11.30 -11.29 10.71
C ALA A 288 -12.78 -10.95 10.49
N GLY A 289 -13.61 -11.97 10.69
CA GLY A 289 -15.04 -11.82 10.85
C GLY A 289 -15.85 -12.49 9.76
N VAL A 290 -16.49 -13.61 10.07
CA VAL A 290 -17.75 -13.95 9.42
C VAL A 290 -18.70 -14.57 10.44
N ASN A 291 -19.85 -13.94 10.61
CA ASN A 291 -20.93 -14.48 11.43
C ASN A 291 -21.78 -15.47 10.63
N PHE A 292 -21.76 -16.75 11.03
CA PHE A 292 -22.83 -17.70 10.69
C PHE A 292 -23.81 -17.79 11.87
N GLY A 293 -24.74 -16.85 11.97
CA GLY A 293 -25.76 -16.82 13.04
C GLY A 293 -26.55 -15.51 13.14
N ASP A 294 -27.35 -15.36 14.19
CA ASP A 294 -28.23 -14.20 14.44
C ASP A 294 -27.49 -12.93 14.94
N SER A 295 -26.16 -12.99 15.10
CA SER A 295 -25.33 -11.85 15.51
C SER A 295 -24.58 -11.31 14.29
N LEU A 296 -24.66 -10.01 14.09
CA LEU A 296 -24.36 -9.34 12.83
C LEU A 296 -23.26 -8.30 13.07
N VAL A 297 -22.04 -8.76 13.29
CA VAL A 297 -20.87 -7.90 13.50
C VAL A 297 -20.10 -7.76 12.16
N PRO A 298 -19.84 -6.52 11.70
CA PRO A 298 -18.93 -6.26 10.59
C PRO A 298 -17.56 -6.89 10.84
N GLY A 299 -16.90 -7.38 9.78
CA GLY A 299 -15.53 -7.84 9.90
C GLY A 299 -14.56 -6.68 10.06
N THR A 300 -13.36 -7.00 10.54
CA THR A 300 -12.34 -6.03 10.94
C THR A 300 -11.02 -6.40 10.26
N ALA A 301 -10.22 -5.40 9.88
CA ALA A 301 -8.84 -5.62 9.47
C ALA A 301 -7.91 -5.26 10.61
N HIS A 302 -6.91 -6.10 10.86
CA HIS A 302 -5.94 -5.95 11.95
C HIS A 302 -4.56 -5.78 11.33
N VAL A 303 -3.85 -4.75 11.78
CA VAL A 303 -2.57 -4.33 11.20
C VAL A 303 -1.46 -4.54 12.20
N TYR A 304 -0.40 -5.18 11.75
CA TYR A 304 0.71 -5.64 12.56
C TYR A 304 2.01 -5.07 12.03
N GLN A 305 2.85 -4.57 12.93
CA GLN A 305 4.21 -4.12 12.62
C GLN A 305 5.24 -4.99 13.32
N PHE A 306 6.30 -5.35 12.61
CA PHE A 306 7.44 -6.05 13.16
C PHE A 306 8.39 -5.06 13.85
N ASP A 307 8.69 -5.28 15.14
CA ASP A 307 9.59 -4.41 15.93
C ASP A 307 11.07 -4.86 15.91
N GLY A 308 11.41 -5.81 15.03
CA GLY A 308 12.70 -6.50 15.02
C GLY A 308 12.74 -7.76 15.88
N THR A 309 11.70 -8.03 16.69
CA THR A 309 11.61 -9.22 17.55
C THR A 309 10.28 -9.96 17.45
N GLN A 310 9.17 -9.23 17.31
CA GLN A 310 7.81 -9.79 17.23
C GLN A 310 6.91 -8.90 16.38
N TRP A 311 5.82 -9.49 15.88
CA TRP A 311 4.74 -8.79 15.20
C TRP A 311 3.74 -8.29 16.25
N ASN A 312 3.56 -6.97 16.35
CA ASN A 312 2.63 -6.35 17.28
C ASN A 312 1.44 -5.80 16.51
N GLU A 313 0.21 -6.06 16.96
CA GLU A 313 -0.95 -5.36 16.43
C GLU A 313 -0.85 -3.87 16.80
N ILE A 314 -0.79 -3.01 15.79
CA ILE A 314 -0.67 -1.56 15.95
C ILE A 314 -1.97 -0.83 15.64
N ALA A 315 -2.86 -1.41 14.84
CA ALA A 315 -4.11 -0.77 14.47
C ALA A 315 -5.21 -1.78 14.10
N GLN A 316 -6.46 -1.34 14.27
CA GLN A 316 -7.66 -2.04 13.82
C GLN A 316 -8.47 -1.12 12.92
N ILE A 317 -8.82 -1.62 11.73
CA ILE A 317 -9.75 -0.96 10.81
C ILE A 317 -11.11 -1.62 10.94
N GLU A 318 -12.07 -0.80 11.33
CA GLU A 318 -13.50 -1.07 11.18
C GLU A 318 -14.02 -0.23 10.01
N THR A 319 -15.05 -0.77 9.34
CA THR A 319 -15.81 -0.02 8.34
C THR A 319 -16.50 1.19 8.95
N SER A 320 -16.56 2.27 8.20
CA SER A 320 -17.28 3.47 8.61
C SER A 320 -18.76 3.47 8.17
N ASP A 321 -19.14 2.56 7.27
CA ASP A 321 -20.47 2.47 6.70
C ASP A 321 -21.49 1.81 7.66
N PRO A 322 -22.44 2.59 8.23
CA PRO A 322 -23.45 2.07 9.13
C PRO A 322 -24.56 1.29 8.42
N ASP A 323 -24.63 1.40 7.08
CA ASP A 323 -25.67 0.82 6.22
C ASP A 323 -25.25 -0.52 5.60
N LEU A 324 -24.05 -1.03 5.93
CA LEU A 324 -23.66 -2.41 5.60
C LEU A 324 -24.68 -3.38 6.15
N VAL A 325 -25.59 -3.82 5.27
CA VAL A 325 -26.62 -4.80 5.59
C VAL A 325 -25.87 -6.07 5.97
N PRO A 326 -26.02 -6.58 7.20
CA PRO A 326 -25.27 -7.74 7.61
C PRO A 326 -25.73 -8.96 6.82
N GLY A 327 -24.94 -9.32 5.81
CA GLY A 327 -25.17 -10.40 4.87
C GLY A 327 -24.11 -11.49 4.97
N PHE A 328 -24.13 -12.41 4.01
CA PHE A 328 -23.16 -13.50 3.91
C PHE A 328 -21.76 -12.92 3.65
N LEU A 329 -20.78 -13.23 4.52
CA LEU A 329 -19.37 -12.77 4.48
C LEU A 329 -19.20 -11.27 4.79
N THR A 330 -18.86 -10.93 6.04
CA THR A 330 -18.62 -9.55 6.50
C THR A 330 -17.15 -9.17 6.60
N SER A 331 -16.21 -10.08 6.30
CA SER A 331 -14.77 -9.80 6.32
C SER A 331 -14.36 -8.85 5.18
N PRO A 332 -13.56 -7.82 5.46
CA PRO A 332 -12.98 -6.99 4.41
C PRO A 332 -11.95 -7.78 3.59
N ILE A 333 -11.86 -7.44 2.30
CA ILE A 333 -10.70 -7.69 1.45
C ILE A 333 -9.73 -6.52 1.66
N VAL A 334 -8.43 -6.78 1.63
CA VAL A 334 -7.40 -5.78 1.93
C VAL A 334 -6.28 -5.76 0.89
N GLY A 335 -5.72 -4.58 0.69
CA GLY A 335 -4.44 -4.33 0.03
C GLY A 335 -3.50 -3.62 0.99
N LEU A 336 -2.18 -3.80 0.81
CA LEU A 336 -1.15 -3.22 1.66
C LEU A 336 0.00 -2.72 0.76
N SER A 337 0.48 -1.51 1.04
CA SER A 337 1.70 -0.96 0.45
C SER A 337 2.39 -0.04 1.45
N GLY A 338 3.53 -0.46 1.99
CA GLY A 338 4.22 0.20 3.09
C GLY A 338 3.28 0.36 4.28
N THR A 339 2.96 1.60 4.61
CA THR A 339 2.01 1.94 5.68
C THR A 339 0.57 2.07 5.20
N GLN A 340 0.34 2.14 3.89
CA GLN A 340 -0.99 2.33 3.32
C GLN A 340 -1.76 1.01 3.34
N VAL A 341 -3.01 1.07 3.80
CA VAL A 341 -3.95 -0.05 3.76
C VAL A 341 -5.15 0.37 2.93
N ALA A 342 -5.63 -0.51 2.07
CA ALA A 342 -6.90 -0.35 1.39
C ALA A 342 -7.84 -1.47 1.82
N SER A 343 -9.12 -1.17 2.02
CA SER A 343 -10.11 -2.16 2.45
C SER A 343 -11.37 -2.09 1.61
N GLY A 344 -12.00 -3.22 1.35
CA GLY A 344 -13.23 -3.29 0.57
C GLY A 344 -14.18 -4.34 1.11
N PHE A 345 -15.48 -4.05 1.08
CA PHE A 345 -16.52 -4.97 1.50
C PHE A 345 -17.33 -5.48 0.30
N TYR A 346 -17.69 -6.76 0.33
CA TYR A 346 -18.35 -7.43 -0.80
C TYR A 346 -19.79 -6.93 -1.02
N TRP A 347 -20.51 -6.58 0.04
CA TRP A 347 -21.90 -6.12 0.02
C TRP A 347 -21.95 -4.63 0.36
N GLY A 348 -22.56 -3.81 -0.51
CA GLY A 348 -22.71 -2.36 -0.31
C GLY A 348 -21.93 -1.50 -1.29
N GLY A 349 -21.04 -2.08 -2.10
CA GLY A 349 -20.33 -1.33 -3.14
C GLY A 349 -19.29 -0.32 -2.63
N ALA A 350 -19.16 -0.20 -1.31
CA ALA A 350 -18.20 0.69 -0.68
C ALA A 350 -16.81 0.03 -0.70
N VAL A 351 -15.95 0.54 -1.58
CA VAL A 351 -14.50 0.39 -1.40
C VAL A 351 -14.05 1.55 -0.52
N GLU A 352 -13.71 1.24 0.73
CA GLU A 352 -13.19 2.21 1.69
C GLU A 352 -11.65 2.13 1.69
N PHE A 353 -11.02 3.06 0.98
CA PHE A 353 -9.58 3.26 1.13
C PHE A 353 -9.35 3.96 2.45
N LYS A 354 -9.02 3.17 3.46
CA LYS A 354 -8.65 3.68 4.76
C LYS A 354 -7.15 3.60 4.91
N GLU A 355 -6.49 4.71 4.61
CA GLU A 355 -5.10 4.88 4.99
C GLU A 355 -5.00 4.75 6.51
N ILE A 356 -4.32 3.70 6.98
CA ILE A 356 -3.77 3.74 8.32
C ILE A 356 -2.46 4.50 8.19
N ALA A 357 -2.55 5.84 8.30
CA ALA A 357 -1.44 6.54 8.91
C ALA A 357 -1.24 5.90 10.29
N MET A 358 -0.06 5.33 10.54
CA MET A 358 0.24 4.64 11.80
C MET A 358 0.31 5.65 12.96
N ASN A 359 -0.83 6.19 13.36
CA ASN A 359 -0.92 7.13 14.47
C ASN A 359 -1.26 6.43 15.79
N THR A 360 -1.13 5.10 15.89
CA THR A 360 -1.44 4.40 17.13
C THR A 360 -0.20 3.75 17.74
N PHE A 361 0.34 4.51 18.71
CA PHE A 361 1.27 4.18 19.79
C PHE A 361 2.75 4.39 19.54
N LEU A 362 3.25 5.62 19.67
CA LEU A 362 4.56 5.89 20.31
C LEU A 362 4.55 7.25 21.07
N PRO A 363 5.48 7.47 22.03
CA PRO A 363 5.44 8.52 23.06
C PRO A 363 5.53 9.93 22.47
N PRO A 364 5.30 11.01 23.26
CA PRO A 364 5.47 12.39 22.77
C PRO A 364 6.92 12.58 22.27
N GLY A 365 7.07 12.81 20.97
CA GLY A 365 8.35 12.92 20.26
C GLY A 365 8.41 12.01 19.02
N ASP A 366 7.96 12.58 17.91
CA ASP A 366 7.91 12.05 16.54
C ASP A 366 9.29 11.68 15.95
N PRO A 367 9.46 10.47 15.36
CA PRO A 367 10.62 10.15 14.53
C PRO A 367 10.29 9.80 13.05
N ILE A 368 9.07 10.03 12.54
CA ILE A 368 8.74 9.74 11.12
C ILE A 368 7.97 10.85 10.34
N GLY A 369 7.64 12.00 10.94
CA GLY A 369 7.38 13.26 10.20
C GLY A 369 6.24 13.24 9.17
N LEU A 370 5.00 12.99 9.62
CA LEU A 370 3.79 12.98 8.76
C LEU A 370 2.67 13.95 9.23
N ASP A 371 2.77 14.45 10.45
CA ASP A 371 2.03 15.61 11.01
C ASP A 371 3.01 16.25 11.99
N CYS A 372 4.06 16.82 11.41
CA CYS A 372 5.25 17.23 12.14
C CYS A 372 5.00 18.47 13.03
N ASN A 373 3.94 19.24 12.74
CA ASN A 373 3.55 20.44 13.49
C ASN A 373 2.41 20.19 14.49
N ASP A 374 1.97 18.93 14.67
CA ASP A 374 0.93 18.48 15.59
C ASP A 374 -0.39 19.29 15.44
N ASN A 375 -0.73 19.70 14.21
CA ASN A 375 -1.89 20.57 13.95
C ASN A 375 -3.17 19.80 13.57
N ASP A 376 -3.12 18.47 13.66
CA ASP A 376 -4.16 17.52 13.28
C ASP A 376 -4.45 17.48 11.76
N LEU A 377 -3.59 18.04 10.92
CA LEU A 377 -3.60 17.91 9.45
C LEU A 377 -2.28 17.29 8.99
N CYS A 378 -2.36 16.25 8.17
CA CYS A 378 -1.15 15.59 7.70
C CYS A 378 -0.39 16.54 6.77
N ASP A 379 0.94 16.49 6.80
CA ASP A 379 1.88 17.38 6.11
C ASP A 379 1.47 17.70 4.66
N ASP A 380 1.22 16.67 3.83
CA ASP A 380 0.75 16.81 2.45
C ASP A 380 -0.54 17.63 2.31
N LEU A 381 -1.51 17.42 3.21
CA LEU A 381 -2.79 18.12 3.22
C LEU A 381 -2.67 19.52 3.79
N ASP A 382 -1.78 19.71 4.75
CA ASP A 382 -1.48 21.00 5.36
C ASP A 382 -0.89 21.96 4.31
N ILE A 383 0.05 21.46 3.50
CA ILE A 383 0.61 22.14 2.34
C ILE A 383 -0.44 22.34 1.24
N ALA A 384 -1.15 21.28 0.83
CA ALA A 384 -2.11 21.36 -0.28
C ALA A 384 -3.31 22.28 0.03
N SER A 385 -3.68 22.43 1.30
CA SER A 385 -4.73 23.35 1.75
C SER A 385 -4.25 24.78 1.95
N GLY A 386 -2.93 25.02 1.85
CA GLY A 386 -2.28 26.32 2.03
C GLY A 386 -2.28 26.80 3.49
N ASN A 387 -2.35 25.86 4.43
CA ASN A 387 -2.19 26.16 5.85
C ASN A 387 -0.71 26.26 6.22
N SER A 388 0.16 25.54 5.50
CA SER A 388 1.60 25.53 5.66
C SER A 388 2.29 25.68 4.30
N ASP A 389 3.49 26.25 4.31
CA ASP A 389 4.32 26.45 3.12
C ASP A 389 5.32 25.27 2.99
N ASP A 390 5.67 24.90 1.76
CA ASP A 390 6.73 23.92 1.46
C ASP A 390 7.56 24.49 0.31
N CYS A 391 8.61 25.23 0.66
CA CYS A 391 9.37 25.95 -0.34
C CYS A 391 10.44 25.09 -1.03
N ASN A 392 10.81 23.94 -0.45
CA ASN A 392 11.83 23.04 -1.00
C ASN A 392 11.22 21.87 -1.82
N GLY A 393 9.89 21.68 -1.74
CA GLY A 393 9.10 20.70 -2.49
C GLY A 393 9.27 19.26 -2.02
N ASN A 394 9.69 19.06 -0.76
CA ASN A 394 9.91 17.73 -0.18
C ASN A 394 8.65 17.13 0.46
N GLN A 395 7.51 17.84 0.41
CA GLN A 395 6.23 17.45 1.00
C GLN A 395 6.22 17.47 2.55
N ILE A 396 7.15 18.19 3.16
CA ILE A 396 7.21 18.45 4.61
C ILE A 396 7.04 19.98 4.82
N PRO A 397 6.15 20.42 5.72
CA PRO A 397 5.98 21.82 6.04
C PRO A 397 7.30 22.51 6.45
N ASP A 398 7.49 23.74 5.98
CA ASP A 398 8.68 24.56 6.25
C ASP A 398 8.93 24.71 7.76
N GLU A 399 7.89 24.85 8.59
CA GLU A 399 8.05 24.94 10.05
C GLU A 399 8.64 23.68 10.69
N CYS A 400 8.44 22.53 10.06
CA CYS A 400 8.94 21.25 10.53
C CYS A 400 10.37 21.03 10.07
N ASP A 401 10.68 21.41 8.84
CA ASP A 401 12.04 21.46 8.35
C ASP A 401 12.93 22.40 9.21
N LEU A 402 12.36 23.52 9.68
CA LEU A 402 13.02 24.39 10.65
C LEU A 402 13.18 23.74 12.03
N ALA A 403 12.17 23.00 12.50
CA ALA A 403 12.23 22.30 13.79
C ALA A 403 13.28 21.18 13.81
N ASP A 404 13.42 20.45 12.71
CA ASP A 404 14.38 19.36 12.53
C ASP A 404 15.77 19.84 12.07
N GLY A 405 15.88 21.11 11.68
CA GLY A 405 17.13 21.74 11.27
C GLY A 405 17.62 21.30 9.88
N THR A 406 16.72 20.81 9.05
CA THR A 406 16.94 20.54 7.61
C THR A 406 16.96 21.83 6.81
N LEU A 407 16.22 22.85 7.26
CA LEU A 407 16.31 24.23 6.78
C LEU A 407 16.91 25.17 7.84
N LEU A 408 17.47 26.29 7.38
CA LEU A 408 18.06 27.33 8.21
C LEU A 408 17.10 28.54 8.28
N ASP A 409 17.03 29.16 9.47
CA ASP A 409 16.38 30.45 9.73
C ASP A 409 17.38 31.28 10.56
N VAL A 410 18.28 31.99 9.87
CA VAL A 410 19.37 32.70 10.54
C VAL A 410 18.88 34.02 11.17
N ASN A 411 17.88 34.66 10.58
CA ASN A 411 17.31 35.91 11.08
C ASN A 411 16.22 35.71 12.15
N LEU A 412 15.82 34.46 12.39
CA LEU A 412 14.79 34.03 13.35
C LEU A 412 13.43 34.68 13.10
N ASP A 413 13.09 34.93 11.83
CA ASP A 413 11.80 35.50 11.44
C ASP A 413 10.71 34.45 11.22
N GLY A 414 11.08 33.16 11.32
CA GLY A 414 10.17 32.02 11.22
C GLY A 414 9.88 31.58 9.79
N ILE A 415 10.56 32.13 8.79
CA ILE A 415 10.49 31.69 7.39
C ILE A 415 11.88 31.17 7.01
N PRO A 416 12.00 29.99 6.39
CA PRO A 416 13.32 29.49 6.03
C PRO A 416 14.08 30.42 5.07
N ASP A 417 15.38 30.58 5.31
CA ASP A 417 16.27 31.45 4.54
C ASP A 417 16.29 31.09 3.05
N ALA A 418 16.10 29.80 2.74
CA ALA A 418 16.01 29.27 1.37
C ALA A 418 14.78 29.82 0.62
N CYS A 419 13.67 30.03 1.32
CA CYS A 419 12.44 30.58 0.76
C CYS A 419 12.53 32.11 0.59
N GLN A 420 13.33 32.79 1.42
CA GLN A 420 13.51 34.24 1.40
C GLN A 420 14.72 34.72 0.59
N CYS A 421 15.63 33.82 0.22
CA CYS A 421 16.94 34.16 -0.34
C CYS A 421 17.75 35.11 0.56
N LEU A 422 17.87 34.81 1.86
CA LEU A 422 18.46 35.72 2.87
C LEU A 422 19.92 36.18 2.60
N GLY A 423 20.59 35.71 1.55
CA GLY A 423 21.93 36.17 1.14
C GLY A 423 22.02 36.88 -0.21
N ASP A 424 20.93 36.98 -0.98
CA ASP A 424 20.95 37.64 -2.29
C ASP A 424 20.71 39.16 -2.13
N LEU A 425 21.80 39.88 -1.88
CA LEU A 425 21.76 41.32 -1.62
C LEU A 425 21.58 42.15 -2.89
N ASN A 426 21.72 41.55 -4.06
CA ASN A 426 21.72 42.23 -5.34
C ASN A 426 20.47 41.90 -6.20
N GLY A 427 19.72 40.86 -5.83
CA GLY A 427 18.48 40.42 -6.46
C GLY A 427 18.68 39.66 -7.76
N ASP A 428 19.81 38.96 -7.93
CA ASP A 428 20.10 38.15 -9.13
C ASP A 428 19.82 36.66 -8.96
N GLU A 429 19.14 36.29 -7.88
CA GLU A 429 18.75 34.93 -7.49
C GLU A 429 19.95 34.02 -7.19
N THR A 430 21.14 34.61 -6.98
CA THR A 430 22.34 33.87 -6.60
C THR A 430 23.00 34.47 -5.37
N ILE A 431 23.39 33.62 -4.42
CA ILE A 431 24.14 34.04 -3.23
C ILE A 431 25.62 33.79 -3.49
N GLY A 432 26.32 34.83 -3.94
CA GLY A 432 27.67 34.73 -4.46
C GLY A 432 28.65 35.74 -3.89
N VAL A 433 29.81 35.83 -4.55
CA VAL A 433 30.87 36.77 -4.15
C VAL A 433 30.42 38.23 -4.27
N ASP A 434 29.49 38.52 -5.19
CA ASP A 434 28.97 39.86 -5.39
C ASP A 434 28.14 40.32 -4.18
N ASP A 435 27.41 39.42 -3.52
CA ASP A 435 26.68 39.69 -2.27
C ASP A 435 27.62 39.88 -1.08
N VAL A 436 28.68 39.07 -1.00
CA VAL A 436 29.76 39.28 -0.01
C VAL A 436 30.34 40.69 -0.13
N LEU A 437 30.54 41.17 -1.37
CA LEU A 437 31.10 42.51 -1.62
C LEU A 437 30.11 43.62 -1.24
N ILE A 438 28.80 43.40 -1.40
CA ILE A 438 27.77 44.33 -0.94
C ILE A 438 27.79 44.42 0.58
N LEU A 439 27.77 43.28 1.28
CA LEU A 439 27.84 43.25 2.74
C LEU A 439 29.09 43.96 3.27
N LEU A 440 30.26 43.66 2.69
CA LEU A 440 31.52 44.30 3.09
C LEU A 440 31.57 45.81 2.81
N THR A 441 30.75 46.31 1.88
CA THR A 441 30.62 47.75 1.62
C THR A 441 29.88 48.45 2.77
N GLU A 442 28.97 47.75 3.43
CA GLU A 442 28.17 48.25 4.56
C GLU A 442 28.73 47.82 5.92
N TYR A 443 29.88 47.15 5.97
CA TYR A 443 30.46 46.64 7.21
C TYR A 443 30.81 47.75 8.23
N GLY A 444 30.33 47.60 9.45
CA GLY A 444 30.49 48.53 10.57
C GLY A 444 29.49 49.70 10.55
N THR A 445 28.40 49.59 9.78
CA THR A 445 27.37 50.63 9.69
C THR A 445 26.23 50.36 10.67
N ASP A 446 25.76 51.41 11.35
CA ASP A 446 24.52 51.38 12.17
C ASP A 446 23.31 51.44 11.22
N CYS A 447 22.51 50.38 11.25
CA CYS A 447 21.38 50.15 10.37
C CYS A 447 20.03 50.46 11.01
N SER A 448 19.99 51.37 12.00
CA SER A 448 18.75 51.93 12.58
C SER A 448 17.71 52.46 11.56
N ALA A 449 18.10 52.68 10.29
CA ALA A 449 17.24 53.13 9.20
C ALA A 449 16.91 52.04 8.14
N GLY A 450 17.35 50.80 8.37
CA GLY A 450 17.23 49.66 7.46
C GLY A 450 18.36 49.60 6.42
N CYS A 451 19.13 48.52 6.43
CA CYS A 451 20.07 48.17 5.36
C CYS A 451 19.81 46.73 4.94
N VAL A 452 20.17 46.38 3.70
CA VAL A 452 19.95 45.03 3.18
C VAL A 452 20.97 44.02 3.72
N SER A 453 22.11 44.51 4.22
CA SER A 453 23.22 43.68 4.71
C SER A 453 23.16 43.33 6.20
N ASP A 454 22.14 43.79 6.95
CA ASP A 454 21.88 43.43 8.35
C ASP A 454 20.98 42.19 8.35
N LEU A 455 21.63 41.04 8.17
CA LEU A 455 20.99 39.75 7.91
C LEU A 455 20.46 39.10 9.19
N ASP A 456 21.05 39.38 10.35
CA ASP A 456 20.58 38.85 11.63
C ASP A 456 19.59 39.78 12.36
N GLY A 457 19.29 40.93 11.75
CA GLY A 457 18.35 41.93 12.28
C GLY A 457 18.82 42.61 13.57
N SER A 458 20.12 42.55 13.88
CA SER A 458 20.69 43.15 15.08
C SER A 458 20.74 44.68 15.04
N GLY A 459 20.60 45.27 13.86
CA GLY A 459 20.69 46.71 13.63
C GLY A 459 22.11 47.21 13.35
N GLU A 460 23.09 46.32 13.20
CA GLU A 460 24.49 46.65 12.88
C GLU A 460 25.06 45.65 11.88
N VAL A 461 25.56 46.11 10.72
CA VAL A 461 26.28 45.21 9.79
C VAL A 461 27.66 44.90 10.36
N ASN A 462 27.91 43.67 10.74
CA ASN A 462 29.12 43.26 11.40
C ASN A 462 29.58 41.85 10.98
N VAL A 463 30.40 41.21 11.82
CA VAL A 463 30.94 39.88 11.50
C VAL A 463 29.85 38.81 11.53
N ASP A 464 28.82 38.99 12.34
CA ASP A 464 27.72 38.05 12.49
C ASP A 464 26.91 38.00 11.17
N ASP A 465 26.63 39.13 10.52
CA ASP A 465 26.01 39.16 9.18
C ASP A 465 26.87 38.51 8.11
N LEU A 466 28.20 38.74 8.16
CA LEU A 466 29.10 38.07 7.22
C LEU A 466 29.07 36.55 7.43
N LEU A 467 28.96 36.08 8.67
CA LEU A 467 28.80 34.66 8.98
C LEU A 467 27.43 34.13 8.56
N SER A 468 26.37 34.93 8.64
CA SER A 468 25.04 34.61 8.13
C SER A 468 25.06 34.42 6.61
N LEU A 469 25.62 35.38 5.87
CA LEU A 469 25.74 35.29 4.41
C LEU A 469 26.58 34.07 3.98
N LEU A 470 27.67 33.78 4.71
CA LEU A 470 28.52 32.63 4.40
C LEU A 470 27.87 31.27 4.71
N GLN A 471 26.86 31.21 5.57
CA GLN A 471 26.10 29.98 5.84
C GLN A 471 25.18 29.60 4.67
N VAL A 472 24.68 30.59 3.94
CA VAL A 472 23.80 30.42 2.76
C VAL A 472 24.55 30.68 1.44
N TYR A 473 25.89 30.67 1.46
CA TYR A 473 26.68 30.91 0.26
C TYR A 473 26.57 29.75 -0.73
N ASP A 474 26.32 30.06 -2.01
CA ASP A 474 26.14 29.06 -3.09
C ASP A 474 24.95 28.10 -2.86
N THR A 475 24.01 28.45 -1.97
CA THR A 475 22.73 27.72 -1.85
C THR A 475 21.72 28.24 -2.87
N PRO A 476 21.01 27.35 -3.58
CA PRO A 476 19.99 27.76 -4.54
C PRO A 476 18.82 28.44 -3.83
N CYS A 477 18.39 29.58 -4.36
CA CYS A 477 17.12 30.19 -4.04
C CYS A 477 15.97 29.27 -4.48
N SER A 478 15.25 28.70 -3.53
CA SER A 478 14.03 27.94 -3.80
C SER A 478 12.84 28.89 -3.68
N GLN A 479 12.42 29.46 -4.82
CA GLN A 479 11.10 30.09 -4.89
C GLN A 479 10.03 29.00 -5.05
N PRO A 480 8.83 29.17 -4.46
CA PRO A 480 7.74 28.20 -4.51
C PRO A 480 7.29 27.85 -5.94
#